data_AF-A0A1I1DEA1-F1
#
_entry.id   AF-A0A1I1DEA1-F1
#
_cell.length_a   1.000
_cell.length_b   1.000
_cell.length_c   1.000
_cell.angle_alpha   90.00
_cell.angle_beta   90.00
_cell.angle_gamma   90.00
#
_symmetry.space_group_name_H-M   'P 1'
#
loop_
_entity.id
_entity.type
_entity.pdbx_description
1 polymer ?
#
loop_
_entity_poly.entity_id
_entity_poly.type
_entity_poly.pdbx_seq_one_letter_code
_entity_poly.pdbx_strand_id
1 'polypeptide(L)'
;MNSIDYLGTYCVILPLLFFVIAVSFRLMDNSALLFLQKDIMVSSSYVSRNTIKRHIASNPDKVFTGKLRRALLYRGLHRIFIILMITSTITAISCFMLA
;
A
#
# COMPACT_ATOMS: atom_id res chain seq x y z
N MET A 1 -13.29 -34.33 -8.29
CA MET A 1 -12.90 -33.10 -7.58
C MET A 1 -13.84 -32.01 -8.05
N ASN A 2 -14.70 -31.48 -7.20
CA ASN A 2 -15.87 -30.72 -7.61
C ASN A 2 -15.52 -29.23 -7.78
N SER A 3 -16.16 -28.51 -8.71
CA SER A 3 -15.89 -27.08 -8.97
C SER A 3 -16.08 -26.19 -7.73
N ILE A 4 -16.89 -26.64 -6.78
CA ILE A 4 -17.16 -25.97 -5.49
C ILE A 4 -15.92 -25.98 -4.57
N ASP A 5 -15.14 -27.07 -4.57
CA ASP A 5 -13.93 -27.20 -3.74
C ASP A 5 -12.85 -26.20 -4.17
N TYR A 6 -12.73 -26.00 -5.49
CA TYR A 6 -11.84 -24.98 -6.05
C TYR A 6 -12.27 -23.57 -5.65
N LEU A 7 -13.57 -23.26 -5.73
CA LEU A 7 -14.10 -21.94 -5.39
C LEU A 7 -13.88 -21.58 -3.91
N GLY A 8 -14.08 -22.54 -3.01
CA GLY A 8 -13.78 -22.38 -1.58
C GLY A 8 -12.29 -22.14 -1.32
N THR A 9 -11.42 -22.88 -2.02
CA THR A 9 -9.96 -22.71 -1.93
C THR A 9 -9.52 -21.32 -2.41
N TYR A 10 -10.06 -20.83 -3.52
CA TYR A 10 -9.77 -19.49 -4.02
C TYR A 10 -10.26 -18.38 -3.07
N CYS A 11 -11.40 -18.55 -2.40
CA CYS A 11 -11.91 -17.58 -1.43
C CYS A 11 -10.93 -17.34 -0.26
N VAL A 12 -10.18 -18.35 0.16
CA VAL A 12 -9.22 -18.22 1.28
C VAL A 12 -7.85 -17.71 0.81
N ILE A 13 -7.39 -18.16 -0.37
CA ILE A 13 -6.06 -17.81 -0.89
C ILE A 13 -6.01 -16.36 -1.38
N LEU A 14 -7.08 -15.86 -2.01
CA LEU A 14 -7.13 -14.53 -2.62
C LEU A 14 -6.90 -13.36 -1.64
N PRO A 15 -7.54 -13.29 -0.46
CA PRO A 15 -7.28 -12.22 0.51
C PRO A 15 -5.85 -12.31 1.08
N LEU A 16 -5.31 -13.52 1.24
CA LEU A 16 -3.94 -13.73 1.70
C LEU A 16 -2.93 -13.21 0.66
N LEU A 17 -3.21 -13.42 -0.63
CA LEU A 17 -2.40 -12.92 -1.73
C LEU A 17 -2.41 -11.37 -1.78
N PHE A 18 -3.59 -10.74 -1.67
CA PHE A 18 -3.69 -9.28 -1.59
C PHE A 18 -2.98 -8.70 -0.36
N PHE A 19 -3.00 -9.42 0.77
CA PHE A 19 -2.25 -9.02 1.97
C PHE A 19 -0.75 -9.04 1.75
N VAL A 20 -0.20 -10.12 1.21
CA VAL A 20 1.24 -10.24 0.94
C VAL A 20 1.69 -9.15 -0.02
N ILE A 21 0.91 -8.87 -1.07
CA ILE A 21 1.19 -7.78 -2.01
C ILE A 21 1.16 -6.42 -1.29
N ALA A 22 0.15 -6.16 -0.46
CA ALA A 22 0.07 -4.93 0.31
C ALA A 22 1.30 -4.76 1.23
N VAL A 23 1.62 -5.77 2.03
CA VAL A 23 2.78 -5.73 2.95
C VAL A 23 4.08 -5.53 2.17
N SER A 24 4.23 -6.14 1.00
CA SER A 24 5.39 -5.94 0.11
C SER A 24 5.49 -4.48 -0.36
N PHE A 25 4.39 -3.85 -0.77
CA PHE A 25 4.38 -2.43 -1.11
C PHE A 25 4.69 -1.53 0.09
N ARG A 26 4.26 -1.91 1.30
CA ARG A 26 4.60 -1.19 2.53
C ARG A 26 6.08 -1.31 2.89
N LEU A 27 6.69 -2.49 2.68
CA LEU A 27 8.13 -2.72 2.89
C LEU A 27 8.97 -1.99 1.84
N MET A 28 8.53 -1.99 0.59
CA MET A 28 9.18 -1.26 -0.50
C MET A 28 9.00 0.26 -0.40
N ASP A 29 8.03 0.74 0.38
CA ASP A 29 7.87 2.15 0.75
C ASP A 29 8.98 2.57 1.75
N ASN A 30 10.24 2.47 1.33
CA ASN A 30 11.44 2.93 2.03
C ASN A 30 11.60 4.47 1.95
N SER A 31 10.48 5.17 1.94
CA SER A 31 10.45 6.62 1.83
C SER A 31 10.73 7.30 3.16
N ALA A 32 10.45 6.63 4.28
CA ALA A 32 10.80 7.09 5.62
C ALA A 32 12.31 7.27 5.81
N LEU A 33 13.12 6.33 5.31
CA LEU A 33 14.59 6.43 5.31
C LEU A 33 15.06 7.61 4.45
N LEU A 34 14.40 7.85 3.32
CA LEU A 34 14.73 8.95 2.42
C LEU A 34 14.44 10.34 3.03
N PHE A 35 13.39 10.44 3.85
CA PHE A 35 13.08 11.65 4.62
C PHE A 35 14.04 11.84 5.80
N LEU A 36 14.46 10.75 6.45
CA LEU A 36 15.39 10.76 7.57
C LEU A 36 16.81 11.18 7.15
N GLN A 37 17.24 10.82 5.93
CA GLN A 37 18.62 11.04 5.45
C GLN A 37 18.91 12.48 4.99
N LYS A 38 17.89 13.34 4.80
CA LYS A 38 18.04 14.73 4.31
C LYS A 38 17.79 15.79 5.38
N ASP A 39 17.76 15.41 6.66
CA ASP A 39 17.62 16.32 7.81
C ASP A 39 16.39 17.25 7.74
N ILE A 40 15.32 16.78 7.08
CA ILE A 40 13.99 17.39 7.29
C ILE A 40 13.44 16.75 8.55
N MET A 41 13.97 17.19 9.71
CA MET A 41 13.41 16.92 11.03
C MET A 41 12.02 17.58 11.11
N VAL A 42 11.02 17.01 10.44
CA VAL A 42 9.63 17.29 10.77
C VAL A 42 9.27 16.35 11.90
N SER A 43 8.90 16.89 13.05
CA SER A 43 8.58 16.17 14.30
C SER A 43 7.39 15.21 14.22
N SER A 44 6.95 14.83 13.01
CA SER A 44 5.83 13.95 12.80
C SER A 44 6.10 13.03 11.61
N SER A 45 6.02 11.72 11.87
CA SER A 45 6.01 10.64 10.88
C SER A 45 4.87 10.75 9.84
N TYR A 46 4.00 11.76 9.95
CA TYR A 46 2.83 11.99 9.11
C TYR A 46 2.88 13.38 8.44
N VAL A 47 3.89 13.63 7.62
CA VAL A 47 3.91 14.85 6.79
C VAL A 47 2.80 14.78 5.73
N SER A 48 1.96 15.81 5.67
CA SER A 48 0.84 15.86 4.73
C SER A 48 1.33 15.86 3.27
N ARG A 49 0.55 15.23 2.37
CA ARG A 49 0.85 15.20 0.92
C ARG A 49 1.05 16.61 0.33
N ASN A 50 0.39 17.61 0.90
CA ASN A 50 0.43 18.99 0.43
C ASN A 50 1.74 19.68 0.84
N THR A 51 2.25 19.41 2.04
CA THR A 51 3.55 19.91 2.51
C THR A 51 4.69 19.36 1.65
N ILE A 52 4.61 18.07 1.29
CA ILE A 52 5.56 17.40 0.41
C ILE A 52 5.55 18.02 -1.00
N LYS A 53 4.37 18.21 -1.60
CA LYS A 53 4.24 18.86 -2.91
C LYS A 53 4.79 20.28 -2.92
N ARG A 54 4.59 21.03 -1.84
CA ARG A 54 5.10 22.40 -1.68
C ARG A 54 6.63 22.43 -1.57
N HIS A 55 7.22 21.49 -0.85
CA HIS A 55 8.68 21.35 -0.75
C HIS A 55 9.31 20.87 -2.07
N ILE A 56 8.64 19.98 -2.81
CA ILE A 56 9.04 19.58 -4.17
C ILE A 56 9.05 20.78 -5.12
N ALA A 57 8.04 21.65 -5.04
CA ALA A 57 7.94 22.82 -5.92
C ALA A 57 9.01 23.88 -5.62
N SER A 58 9.52 23.94 -4.38
CA SER A 58 10.54 24.92 -3.98
C SER A 58 11.98 24.38 -3.98
N ASN A 59 12.21 23.07 -4.18
CA ASN A 59 13.54 22.46 -4.17
C ASN A 59 13.92 21.92 -5.56
N PRO A 60 15.08 22.30 -6.13
CA PRO A 60 15.49 21.92 -7.49
C PRO A 60 16.10 20.51 -7.62
N ASP A 61 16.13 19.70 -6.56
CA ASP A 61 16.68 18.34 -6.58
C ASP A 61 15.73 17.36 -7.30
N LYS A 62 15.86 17.26 -8.63
CA LYS A 62 15.05 16.36 -9.49
C LYS A 62 15.10 14.89 -9.06
N VAL A 63 16.24 14.43 -8.54
CA VAL A 63 16.43 13.04 -8.09
C VAL A 63 15.61 12.73 -6.83
N PHE A 64 15.54 13.68 -5.89
CA PHE A 64 14.78 13.54 -4.65
C PHE A 64 13.27 13.56 -4.92
N THR A 65 12.82 14.50 -5.75
CA THR A 65 11.42 14.60 -6.19
C THR A 65 10.93 13.32 -6.88
N GLY A 66 11.76 12.69 -7.71
CA GLY A 66 11.42 11.42 -8.36
C GLY A 66 11.21 10.27 -7.38
N LYS A 67 12.10 10.14 -6.39
CA LYS A 67 11.97 9.13 -5.33
C LYS A 67 10.73 9.37 -4.45
N LEU A 68 10.42 10.63 -4.19
CA LEU A 68 9.27 11.04 -3.39
C LEU A 68 7.92 10.82 -4.09
N ARG A 69 7.88 11.04 -5.40
CA ARG A 69 6.72 10.70 -6.23
C ARG A 69 6.48 9.20 -6.27
N ARG A 70 7.54 8.38 -6.36
CA ARG A 70 7.44 6.91 -6.29
C ARG A 70 6.91 6.44 -4.95
N ALA A 71 7.42 6.98 -3.85
CA ALA A 71 6.90 6.72 -2.50
C ALA A 71 5.40 7.02 -2.38
N LEU A 72 4.97 8.18 -2.87
CA LEU A 72 3.57 8.58 -2.85
C LEU A 72 2.67 7.62 -3.65
N LEU A 73 3.21 7.09 -4.75
CA LEU A 73 2.54 6.14 -5.63
C LEU A 73 2.42 4.77 -4.95
N TYR A 74 3.50 4.27 -4.32
CA TYR A 74 3.47 3.04 -3.51
C TYR A 74 2.50 3.13 -2.33
N ARG A 75 2.46 4.26 -1.62
CA ARG A 75 1.47 4.49 -0.56
C ARG A 75 0.03 4.47 -1.08
N GLY A 76 -0.18 4.92 -2.32
CA GLY A 76 -1.46 4.81 -3.01
C GLY A 76 -1.84 3.37 -3.35
N LEU A 77 -0.92 2.62 -3.98
CA LEU A 77 -1.09 1.21 -4.32
C LEU A 77 -1.33 0.35 -3.08
N HIS A 78 -0.54 0.53 -2.01
CA HIS A 78 -0.76 -0.15 -0.73
C HIS A 78 -2.20 0.03 -0.24
N ARG A 79 -2.71 1.26 -0.25
CA ARG A 79 -4.09 1.54 0.18
C ARG A 79 -5.12 0.84 -0.70
N ILE A 80 -4.89 0.78 -2.02
CA ILE A 80 -5.76 0.04 -2.95
C ILE A 80 -5.74 -1.45 -2.61
N PHE A 81 -4.57 -2.07 -2.45
CA PHE A 81 -4.46 -3.49 -2.11
C PHE A 81 -5.06 -3.85 -0.74
N ILE A 82 -4.96 -2.95 0.24
CA ILE A 82 -5.67 -3.12 1.52
C ILE A 82 -7.19 -3.10 1.33
N ILE A 83 -7.73 -2.20 0.49
CA ILE A 83 -9.17 -2.18 0.19
C ILE A 83 -9.58 -3.48 -0.52
N LEU A 84 -8.82 -3.94 -1.53
CA LEU A 84 -9.09 -5.21 -2.22
C LEU A 84 -9.03 -6.41 -1.27
N MET A 85 -8.08 -6.42 -0.34
CA MET A 85 -8.00 -7.45 0.69
C MET A 85 -9.27 -7.46 1.54
N ILE A 86 -9.71 -6.31 2.04
CA ILE A 86 -10.91 -6.20 2.89
C ILE A 86 -12.14 -6.67 2.12
N THR A 87 -12.33 -6.23 0.88
CA THR A 87 -13.48 -6.66 0.06
C THR A 87 -13.43 -8.16 -0.21
N SER A 88 -12.25 -8.70 -0.52
CA SER A 88 -12.07 -10.15 -0.73
C SER A 88 -12.35 -10.96 0.53
N THR A 89 -11.96 -10.47 1.70
CA THR A 89 -12.24 -11.12 2.99
C THR A 89 -13.74 -11.12 3.29
N ILE A 90 -14.44 -10.01 3.04
CA ILE A 90 -15.90 -9.93 3.20
C ILE A 90 -16.58 -10.94 2.27
N THR A 91 -16.16 -11.02 1.00
CA THR A 91 -16.71 -12.01 0.05
C THR A 91 -16.45 -13.44 0.50
N ALA A 92 -15.26 -13.75 1.03
CA ALA A 92 -14.93 -15.07 1.53
C ALA A 92 -15.79 -15.47 2.74
N ILE A 93 -16.00 -14.55 3.69
CA ILE A 93 -16.86 -14.78 4.86
C ILE A 93 -18.32 -14.97 4.43
N SER A 94 -18.82 -14.12 3.52
CA SER A 94 -20.18 -14.26 2.99
C SER A 94 -20.37 -15.59 2.27
N CYS A 95 -19.39 -16.03 1.47
CA CYS A 95 -19.43 -17.34 0.81
C CYS A 95 -19.47 -18.49 1.82
N PHE A 96 -18.73 -18.39 2.93
CA PHE A 96 -18.74 -19.41 3.98
C PHE A 96 -20.04 -19.44 4.80
N MET A 97 -20.68 -18.28 5.02
CA MET A 97 -21.97 -18.20 5.72
C MET A 97 -23.16 -18.66 4.87
N LEU A 98 -23.03 -18.59 3.54
CA LEU A 98 -24.10 -18.95 2.59
C LEU A 98 -23.98 -20.37 2.03
N ALA A 99 -22.83 -21.02 2.24
CA ALA A 99 -22.56 -22.42 1.92
C ALA A 99 -23.04 -23.34 3.04
#